data_AF-A0A0S2DMG8-F1
#
_entry.id   AF-A0A0S2DMG8-F1
#
_cell.length_a   1.000
_cell.length_b   1.000
_cell.length_c   1.000
_cell.angle_alpha   90.00
_cell.angle_beta   90.00
_cell.angle_gamma   90.00
#
_symmetry.space_group_name_H-M   'P 1'
#
loop_
_entity.id
_entity.type
_entity.pdbx_description
1 polymer ?
#
loop_
_entity_poly.entity_id
_entity_poly.type
_entity_poly.pdbx_seq_one_letter_code
_entity_poly.pdbx_strand_id
1 'polypeptide(L)'
;MRKMKSNRFSLSRCLAALVLAGVCAAAAASGEPQPFDAAAVLAQQKQIRGDVDAGRGDYAKLDPAQRQELRTRQDRLEASLQGRSYDQLSAAEREQAQQDLQWIRQAGGAAAPSTATAAAAEPEEKVRCERVRAIGSNRTERVCTTASQRREAQKNRVEPELHQAGTR
;
A
#
# COMPACT_ATOMS: atom_id res chain seq x y z
N MET A 1 64.92 -47.44 -8.69
CA MET A 1 64.22 -48.57 -9.36
C MET A 1 62.79 -48.68 -8.80
N ARG A 2 61.85 -49.08 -9.66
CA ARG A 2 60.38 -49.10 -9.53
C ARG A 2 59.78 -49.62 -8.21
N LYS A 3 58.66 -49.02 -7.77
CA LYS A 3 57.30 -49.58 -7.93
C LYS A 3 56.18 -48.59 -7.52
N MET A 4 55.17 -48.50 -8.39
CA MET A 4 53.88 -47.81 -8.23
C MET A 4 52.83 -48.73 -7.57
N LYS A 5 51.88 -48.16 -6.81
CA LYS A 5 50.43 -48.48 -6.66
C LYS A 5 49.94 -47.94 -5.31
N SER A 6 48.73 -47.43 -5.08
CA SER A 6 47.57 -46.98 -5.87
C SER A 6 46.58 -46.36 -4.88
N ASN A 7 45.77 -45.40 -5.37
CA ASN A 7 44.47 -44.90 -4.87
C ASN A 7 43.86 -45.49 -3.59
N ARG A 8 43.22 -44.61 -2.81
CA ARG A 8 41.77 -44.69 -2.51
C ARG A 8 41.25 -43.41 -1.84
N PHE A 9 40.27 -42.80 -2.50
CA PHE A 9 39.26 -41.93 -1.90
C PHE A 9 38.72 -42.59 -0.63
N SER A 10 38.69 -41.85 0.48
CA SER A 10 37.96 -42.25 1.68
C SER A 10 36.93 -41.19 2.01
N LEU A 11 35.67 -41.51 1.71
CA LEU A 11 34.51 -40.92 2.34
C LEU A 11 34.56 -41.26 3.83
N SER A 12 34.56 -40.26 4.71
CA SER A 12 34.18 -40.48 6.11
C SER A 12 33.46 -39.27 6.67
N ARG A 13 32.13 -39.37 6.62
CA ARG A 13 31.17 -39.09 7.70
C ARG A 13 31.54 -37.92 8.65
N CYS A 14 30.76 -36.85 8.54
CA CYS A 14 29.99 -36.23 9.63
C CYS A 14 29.82 -34.75 9.33
N LEU A 15 28.58 -34.33 9.05
CA LEU A 15 27.93 -33.18 9.70
C LEU A 15 26.58 -32.90 9.04
N ALA A 16 25.56 -33.42 9.71
CA ALA A 16 24.24 -32.84 9.93
C ALA A 16 23.70 -31.83 8.90
N ALA A 17 22.71 -32.33 8.15
CA ALA A 17 21.72 -31.54 7.44
C ALA A 17 21.00 -30.59 8.40
N LEU A 18 21.17 -29.28 8.19
CA LEU A 18 20.36 -28.24 8.82
C LEU A 18 19.29 -27.81 7.80
N VAL A 19 18.20 -28.59 7.77
CA VAL A 19 16.97 -28.22 7.04
C VAL A 19 16.31 -27.10 7.84
N LEU A 20 16.55 -25.86 7.43
CA LEU A 20 15.86 -24.69 7.98
C LEU A 20 14.44 -24.66 7.38
N ALA A 21 13.50 -25.30 8.07
CA ALA A 21 12.08 -25.18 7.79
C ALA A 21 11.63 -23.75 8.13
N GLY A 22 11.57 -22.89 7.11
CA GLY A 22 10.94 -21.59 7.17
C GLY A 22 9.43 -21.73 7.30
N VAL A 23 8.93 -21.90 8.53
CA VAL A 23 7.52 -21.70 8.84
C VAL A 23 7.26 -20.20 8.80
N CYS A 24 6.71 -19.71 7.69
CA CYS A 24 6.04 -18.42 7.66
C CYS A 24 4.82 -18.50 8.58
N ALA A 25 4.99 -18.10 9.83
CA ALA A 25 3.87 -17.63 10.64
C ALA A 25 3.41 -16.31 10.01
N ALA A 26 2.43 -16.39 9.10
CA ALA A 26 1.60 -15.24 8.79
C ALA A 26 0.87 -14.88 10.10
N ALA A 27 1.44 -13.96 10.85
CA ALA A 27 0.72 -13.26 11.90
C ALA A 27 -0.39 -12.47 11.18
N ALA A 28 -1.56 -13.08 11.05
CA ALA A 28 -2.78 -12.35 10.83
C ALA A 28 -2.88 -11.39 12.02
N ALA A 29 -2.61 -10.11 11.76
CA ALA A 29 -2.86 -9.07 12.73
C ALA A 29 -4.39 -8.99 12.89
N SER A 30 -4.91 -9.81 13.80
CA SER A 30 -6.29 -9.74 14.28
C SER A 30 -6.40 -8.51 15.19
N GLY A 31 -6.22 -7.32 14.61
CA GLY A 31 -6.64 -6.09 15.27
C GLY A 31 -8.14 -6.15 15.40
N GLU A 32 -8.66 -5.96 16.62
CA GLU A 32 -10.10 -5.84 16.81
C GLU A 32 -10.61 -4.74 15.89
N PRO A 33 -11.75 -4.95 15.19
CA PRO A 33 -12.31 -3.92 14.35
C PRO A 33 -12.47 -2.63 15.19
N GLN A 34 -11.89 -1.53 14.70
CA GLN A 34 -12.03 -0.20 15.30
C GLN A 34 -13.52 0.22 15.43
N PRO A 35 -13.99 0.63 16.62
CA PRO A 35 -15.35 1.11 16.79
C PRO A 35 -15.64 2.34 15.91
N PHE A 36 -16.86 2.41 15.37
CA PHE A 36 -17.35 3.53 14.58
C PHE A 36 -18.78 3.91 15.00
N ASP A 37 -19.16 5.16 14.76
CA ASP A 37 -20.53 5.62 14.95
C ASP A 37 -21.41 5.22 13.76
N ALA A 38 -22.35 4.30 13.98
CA ALA A 38 -23.27 3.80 12.96
C ALA A 38 -24.14 4.91 12.36
N ALA A 39 -24.59 5.88 13.16
CA ALA A 39 -25.43 6.98 12.67
C ALA A 39 -24.64 7.93 11.77
N ALA A 40 -23.40 8.26 12.17
CA ALA A 40 -22.50 9.07 11.36
C ALA A 40 -22.12 8.35 10.05
N VAL A 41 -21.86 7.05 10.10
CA VAL A 41 -21.59 6.24 8.91
C VAL A 41 -22.77 6.26 7.95
N LEU A 42 -24.00 6.03 8.43
CA LEU A 42 -25.20 6.06 7.58
C LEU A 42 -25.43 7.44 6.95
N ALA A 43 -25.20 8.52 7.70
CA ALA A 43 -25.29 9.88 7.16
C ALA A 43 -24.24 10.12 6.05
N GLN A 44 -23.00 9.66 6.26
CA GLN A 44 -21.94 9.73 5.26
C GLN A 44 -22.29 8.93 4.00
N GLN A 45 -22.82 7.70 4.15
CA GLN A 45 -23.20 6.87 3.00
C GLN A 45 -24.30 7.52 2.16
N LYS A 46 -25.27 8.19 2.78
CA LYS A 46 -26.30 8.96 2.06
C LYS A 46 -25.71 10.10 1.24
N GLN A 47 -24.74 10.84 1.81
CA GLN A 47 -24.05 11.90 1.08
C GLN A 47 -23.28 11.34 -0.12
N ILE A 48 -22.49 10.28 0.07
CA ILE A 48 -21.72 9.64 -1.01
C ILE A 48 -22.66 9.16 -2.12
N ARG A 49 -23.81 8.58 -1.77
CA ARG A 49 -24.82 8.14 -2.75
C ARG A 49 -25.32 9.31 -3.61
N GLY A 50 -25.62 10.45 -2.97
CA GLY A 50 -25.99 11.68 -3.67
C GLY A 50 -24.90 12.20 -4.61
N ASP A 51 -23.63 12.13 -4.21
CA ASP A 51 -22.50 12.55 -5.03
C ASP A 51 -22.26 11.61 -6.22
N VAL A 52 -22.40 10.30 -6.02
CA VAL A 52 -22.33 9.29 -7.09
C VAL A 52 -23.42 9.48 -8.12
N ASP A 53 -24.66 9.69 -7.67
CA ASP A 53 -25.82 9.87 -8.55
C ASP A 53 -25.76 11.20 -9.31
N ALA A 54 -25.22 12.25 -8.68
CA ALA A 54 -24.96 13.52 -9.34
C ALA A 54 -23.70 13.52 -10.23
N GLY A 55 -22.88 12.46 -10.18
CA GLY A 55 -21.61 12.39 -10.90
C GLY A 55 -20.60 13.45 -10.46
N ARG A 56 -20.57 13.78 -9.16
CA ARG A 56 -19.69 14.81 -8.58
C ARG A 56 -18.67 14.21 -7.60
N GLY A 57 -17.67 15.03 -7.25
CA GLY A 57 -16.64 14.66 -6.28
C GLY A 57 -15.70 13.57 -6.77
N ASP A 58 -15.05 12.89 -5.83
CA ASP A 58 -14.04 11.87 -6.14
C ASP A 58 -14.65 10.62 -6.78
N TYR A 59 -15.94 10.37 -6.53
CA TYR A 59 -16.69 9.25 -7.08
C TYR A 59 -17.13 9.45 -8.55
N ALA A 60 -17.01 10.66 -9.10
CA ALA A 60 -17.35 10.95 -10.50
C ALA A 60 -16.49 10.18 -11.51
N LYS A 61 -15.27 9.83 -11.11
CA LYS A 61 -14.26 9.17 -11.96
C LYS A 61 -14.39 7.64 -11.97
N LEU A 62 -15.28 7.09 -11.14
CA LEU A 62 -15.53 5.66 -11.08
C LEU A 62 -16.13 5.15 -12.39
N ASP A 63 -15.64 3.99 -12.84
CA ASP A 63 -16.25 3.30 -13.96
C ASP A 63 -17.68 2.80 -13.62
N PRO A 64 -18.52 2.46 -14.60
CA PRO A 64 -19.88 2.00 -14.34
C PRO A 64 -19.97 0.77 -13.44
N ALA A 65 -19.01 -0.16 -13.51
CA ALA A 65 -18.99 -1.37 -12.70
C ALA A 65 -18.63 -1.04 -11.24
N GLN A 66 -17.64 -0.16 -11.03
CA GLN A 66 -17.26 0.34 -9.71
C GLN A 66 -18.38 1.12 -9.03
N ARG A 67 -19.15 1.93 -9.79
CA ARG A 67 -20.34 2.62 -9.24
C ARG A 67 -21.41 1.64 -8.78
N GLN A 68 -21.62 0.55 -9.54
CA GLN A 68 -22.58 -0.48 -9.16
C GLN A 68 -22.13 -1.26 -7.92
N GLU A 69 -20.84 -1.59 -7.84
CA GLU A 69 -20.25 -2.23 -6.66
C GLU A 69 -20.34 -1.33 -5.42
N LEU A 70 -20.06 -0.04 -5.58
CA LEU A 70 -20.21 0.95 -4.51
C LEU A 70 -21.63 0.96 -3.96
N ARG A 71 -22.64 1.04 -4.83
CA ARG A 71 -24.06 0.99 -4.42
C ARG A 71 -24.38 -0.30 -3.68
N THR A 72 -23.90 -1.44 -4.20
CA THR A 72 -24.14 -2.76 -3.60
C THR A 72 -23.56 -2.85 -2.18
N ARG A 73 -22.37 -2.30 -1.94
CA ARG A 73 -21.74 -2.25 -0.62
C ARG A 73 -22.44 -1.27 0.31
N GLN A 74 -22.89 -0.13 -0.20
CA GLN A 74 -23.68 0.82 0.57
C GLN A 74 -25.00 0.22 1.03
N ASP A 75 -25.72 -0.48 0.16
CA ASP A 75 -26.99 -1.15 0.51
C ASP A 75 -26.75 -2.23 1.58
N ARG A 76 -25.64 -2.97 1.50
CA ARG A 76 -25.24 -3.96 2.52
C ARG A 76 -24.92 -3.33 3.87
N LEU A 77 -24.16 -2.23 3.87
CA LEU A 77 -23.84 -1.47 5.08
C LEU A 77 -25.09 -0.87 5.71
N GLU A 78 -26.00 -0.33 4.90
CA GLU A 78 -27.26 0.21 5.38
C GLU A 78 -28.11 -0.87 6.05
N ALA A 79 -28.25 -2.03 5.40
CA ALA A 79 -29.01 -3.16 5.94
C ALA A 79 -28.42 -3.70 7.26
N SER A 80 -27.09 -3.71 7.42
CA SER A 80 -26.45 -4.21 8.65
C SER A 80 -26.54 -3.21 9.81
N LEU A 81 -26.54 -1.91 9.52
CA LEU A 81 -26.54 -0.83 10.51
C LEU A 81 -27.94 -0.26 10.80
N GLN A 82 -28.98 -0.65 10.07
CA GLN A 82 -30.32 -0.09 10.23
C GLN A 82 -30.87 -0.38 11.63
N GLY A 83 -30.96 0.67 12.45
CA GLY A 83 -31.43 0.57 13.83
C GLY A 83 -30.48 -0.16 14.78
N ARG A 84 -29.23 -0.44 14.36
CA ARG A 84 -28.22 -1.14 15.14
C ARG A 84 -27.01 -0.26 15.40
N SER A 85 -26.51 -0.28 16.63
CA SER A 85 -25.21 0.31 16.96
C SER A 85 -24.07 -0.67 16.70
N TYR A 86 -22.83 -0.17 16.66
CA TYR A 86 -21.63 -0.98 16.50
C TYR A 86 -21.57 -2.16 17.49
N ASP A 87 -21.94 -1.91 18.74
CA ASP A 87 -21.88 -2.92 19.80
C ASP A 87 -22.90 -4.05 19.61
N GLN A 88 -23.97 -3.80 18.86
CA GLN A 88 -25.03 -4.77 18.55
C GLN A 88 -24.69 -5.64 17.34
N LEU A 89 -23.59 -5.35 16.64
CA LEU A 89 -23.06 -6.19 15.56
C LEU A 89 -22.23 -7.34 16.13
N SER A 90 -22.33 -8.52 15.51
CA SER A 90 -21.40 -9.62 15.74
C SER A 90 -20.00 -9.28 15.23
N ALA A 91 -18.98 -10.00 15.70
CA ALA A 91 -17.59 -9.78 15.25
C ALA A 91 -17.45 -9.86 13.72
N ALA A 92 -18.11 -10.84 13.08
CA ALA A 92 -18.10 -11.00 11.63
C ALA A 92 -18.80 -9.83 10.91
N GLU A 93 -19.91 -9.32 11.45
CA GLU A 93 -20.60 -8.15 10.87
C GLU A 93 -19.77 -6.88 11.01
N ARG A 94 -19.06 -6.70 12.13
CA ARG A 94 -18.15 -5.56 12.34
C ARG A 94 -17.00 -5.59 11.34
N GLU A 95 -16.40 -6.76 11.15
CA GLU A 95 -15.33 -6.95 10.18
C GLU A 95 -15.81 -6.67 8.75
N GLN A 96 -16.95 -7.23 8.35
CA GLN A 96 -17.53 -6.99 7.03
C GLN A 96 -17.86 -5.51 6.81
N ALA A 97 -18.47 -4.84 7.79
CA ALA A 97 -18.77 -3.42 7.71
C ALA A 97 -17.49 -2.59 7.53
N GLN A 98 -16.40 -2.95 8.20
CA GLN A 98 -15.13 -2.27 8.02
C GLN A 98 -14.51 -2.50 6.65
N GLN A 99 -14.55 -3.73 6.14
CA GLN A 99 -14.06 -4.02 4.80
C GLN A 99 -14.83 -3.20 3.76
N ASP A 100 -16.15 -3.10 3.89
CA ASP A 100 -16.98 -2.29 2.99
C ASP A 100 -16.68 -0.79 3.12
N LEU A 101 -16.53 -0.27 4.34
CA LEU A 101 -16.14 1.12 4.56
C LEU A 101 -14.75 1.44 4.00
N GLN A 102 -13.77 0.56 4.20
CA GLN A 102 -12.44 0.75 3.63
C GLN A 102 -12.46 0.73 2.11
N TRP A 103 -13.21 -0.20 1.51
CA TRP A 103 -13.36 -0.26 0.06
C TRP A 103 -13.98 1.03 -0.49
N ILE A 104 -15.03 1.56 0.14
CA ILE A 104 -15.69 2.80 -0.29
C ILE A 104 -14.75 4.00 -0.22
N ARG A 105 -13.88 4.07 0.80
CA ARG A 105 -12.85 5.12 0.90
C ARG A 105 -11.80 5.00 -0.21
N GLN A 106 -11.38 3.78 -0.54
CA GLN A 106 -10.41 3.53 -1.60
C GLN A 106 -10.99 3.82 -2.98
N ALA A 107 -12.24 3.45 -3.23
CA ALA A 107 -12.97 3.79 -4.46
C ALA A 107 -13.06 5.31 -4.65
N GLY A 108 -13.27 6.06 -3.56
CA GLY A 108 -13.25 7.52 -3.55
C GLY A 108 -11.85 8.16 -3.57
N GLY A 109 -10.77 7.41 -3.82
CA GLY A 109 -9.44 7.99 -4.05
C GLY A 109 -8.76 8.66 -2.84
N ALA A 110 -9.18 8.36 -1.60
CA ALA A 110 -8.62 8.87 -0.32
C ALA A 110 -9.19 10.19 0.25
N ALA A 111 -10.36 10.66 -0.19
CA ALA A 111 -10.95 11.91 0.32
C ALA A 111 -12.34 11.78 0.97
N ALA A 112 -12.74 10.60 1.45
CA ALA A 112 -13.88 10.50 2.37
C ALA A 112 -13.44 10.96 3.77
N PRO A 113 -14.00 12.06 4.33
CA PRO A 113 -13.61 12.55 5.64
C PRO A 113 -14.22 11.62 6.69
N SER A 114 -13.48 10.59 7.12
CA SER A 114 -13.85 9.83 8.30
C SER A 114 -13.11 10.41 9.49
N THR A 115 -13.86 10.92 10.46
CA THR A 115 -13.47 11.23 11.84
C THR A 115 -13.06 9.97 12.62
N ALA A 116 -12.13 9.20 12.05
CA ALA A 116 -11.42 8.14 12.69
C ALA A 116 -9.95 8.42 12.37
N THR A 117 -9.24 8.93 13.37
CA THR A 117 -7.81 9.25 13.34
C THR A 117 -7.04 8.14 12.65
N ALA A 118 -6.77 8.32 11.36
CA ALA A 118 -5.85 7.50 10.61
C ALA A 118 -4.45 7.86 11.11
N ALA A 119 -4.04 7.16 12.17
CA ALA A 119 -2.63 7.09 12.51
C ALA A 119 -1.90 6.48 11.31
N ALA A 120 -1.23 7.34 10.55
CA ALA A 120 -0.07 7.04 9.72
C ALA A 120 -0.11 5.69 8.98
N ALA A 121 -1.10 5.48 8.11
CA ALA A 121 -0.84 4.68 6.93
C ALA A 121 -0.25 5.63 5.89
N GLU A 122 1.05 5.89 6.01
CA GLU A 122 1.83 6.49 4.93
C GLU A 122 1.44 5.76 3.64
N PRO A 123 0.89 6.45 2.61
CA PRO A 123 0.66 5.80 1.33
C PRO A 123 2.01 5.26 0.88
N GLU A 124 2.14 3.94 0.69
CA GLU A 124 3.40 3.32 0.26
C GLU A 124 3.94 4.05 -0.96
N GLU A 125 4.87 4.97 -0.72
CA GLU A 125 5.31 5.90 -1.74
C GLU A 125 6.20 5.10 -2.68
N LYS A 126 5.70 4.85 -3.91
CA LYS A 126 6.38 3.98 -4.87
C LYS A 126 7.84 4.40 -5.05
N VAL A 127 8.76 3.56 -4.58
CA VAL A 127 10.20 3.79 -4.69
C VAL A 127 10.65 3.47 -6.12
N ARG A 128 11.33 4.42 -6.78
CA ARG A 128 11.88 4.23 -8.12
C ARG A 128 13.40 4.25 -8.08
N CYS A 129 14.02 3.20 -8.59
CA CYS A 129 15.47 3.11 -8.72
C CYS A 129 15.90 3.47 -10.15
N GLU A 130 16.63 4.57 -10.31
CA GLU A 130 17.21 4.99 -11.58
C GLU A 130 18.73 4.78 -11.56
N ARG A 131 19.30 4.43 -12.70
CA ARG A 131 20.75 4.24 -12.85
C ARG A 131 21.34 5.56 -13.35
N VAL A 132 22.03 6.29 -12.49
CA VAL A 132 22.56 7.63 -12.76
C VAL A 132 24.09 7.60 -12.89
N ARG A 133 24.63 8.57 -13.62
CA ARG A 133 26.08 8.85 -13.70
C ARG A 133 26.31 10.22 -13.08
N ALA A 134 27.25 10.31 -12.15
CA ALA A 134 27.70 11.61 -11.66
C ALA A 134 28.43 12.36 -12.78
N ILE A 135 28.26 13.67 -12.84
CA ILE A 135 28.94 14.53 -13.82
C ILE A 135 30.45 14.38 -13.63
N GLY A 136 31.18 14.07 -14.70
CA GLY A 136 32.62 13.83 -14.66
C GLY A 136 33.04 12.39 -14.29
N SER A 137 32.10 11.46 -14.09
CA SER A 137 32.39 10.06 -13.80
C SER A 137 31.77 9.10 -14.82
N ASN A 138 32.55 8.09 -15.26
CA ASN A 138 32.06 7.00 -16.10
C ASN A 138 31.36 5.88 -15.30
N ARG A 139 31.42 5.94 -13.96
CA ARG A 139 30.78 4.95 -13.09
C ARG A 139 29.28 5.20 -13.01
N THR A 140 28.50 4.13 -13.09
CA THR A 140 27.05 4.18 -12.92
C THR A 140 26.67 3.68 -11.54
N GLU A 141 25.78 4.41 -10.88
CA GLU A 141 25.26 4.09 -9.56
C GLU A 141 23.74 3.97 -9.63
N ARG A 142 23.17 3.17 -8.73
CA ARG A 142 21.74 2.88 -8.69
C ARG A 142 21.15 3.64 -7.51
N VAL A 143 20.42 4.71 -7.80
CA VAL A 143 19.85 5.60 -6.78
C VAL A 143 18.35 5.37 -6.73
N CYS A 144 17.85 5.01 -5.56
CA CYS A 144 16.45 4.75 -5.32
C CYS A 144 15.85 5.90 -4.53
N THR A 145 14.85 6.58 -5.09
CA THR A 145 14.20 7.74 -4.46
C THR A 145 12.69 7.56 -4.46
N THR A 146 12.04 8.09 -3.43
CA THR A 146 10.58 8.22 -3.35
C THR A 146 10.09 9.43 -4.16
N ALA A 147 8.78 9.54 -4.36
CA ALA A 147 8.18 10.66 -5.08
C ALA A 147 8.36 11.99 -4.31
N SER A 148 8.25 11.98 -2.98
CA SER A 148 8.53 13.10 -2.10
C SER A 148 9.97 13.61 -2.24
N GLN A 149 10.95 12.72 -2.10
CA GLN A 149 12.37 13.05 -2.22
C GLN A 149 12.72 13.64 -3.59
N ARG A 150 12.09 13.15 -4.67
CA ARG A 150 12.29 13.71 -6.02
C ARG A 150 11.75 15.14 -6.14
N ARG A 151 10.58 15.42 -5.54
CA ARG A 151 9.98 16.78 -5.54
C ARG A 151 10.84 17.74 -4.73
N GLU A 152 11.37 17.30 -3.59
CA GLU A 152 12.27 18.10 -2.77
C GLU A 152 13.60 18.37 -3.47
N ALA A 153 14.20 17.36 -4.09
CA ALA A 153 15.42 17.52 -4.89
C ALA A 153 15.21 18.47 -6.08
N GLN A 154 14.02 18.48 -6.69
CA GLN A 154 13.67 19.41 -7.75
C GLN A 154 13.51 20.86 -7.25
N LYS A 155 12.89 21.05 -6.07
CA LYS A 155 12.76 22.37 -5.43
C LYS A 155 14.12 22.93 -5.00
N ASN A 156 15.01 22.05 -4.55
CA ASN A 156 16.36 22.39 -4.11
C ASN A 156 17.39 22.41 -5.25
N ARG A 157 16.97 22.18 -6.49
CA ARG A 157 17.86 22.28 -7.65
C ARG A 157 18.11 23.76 -7.93
N VAL A 158 19.17 24.29 -7.32
CA VAL A 158 19.78 25.54 -7.75
C VAL A 158 20.25 25.34 -9.19
N GLU A 159 19.66 26.06 -10.14
CA GLU A 159 20.20 26.14 -11.50
C GLU A 159 21.62 26.71 -11.39
N PRO A 160 22.66 25.98 -11.78
CA PRO A 160 23.95 26.62 -11.98
C PRO A 160 23.76 27.57 -13.17
N GLU A 161 23.82 28.88 -12.91
CA GLU A 161 24.00 29.88 -13.96
C GLU A 161 25.25 29.51 -14.75
N LEU A 162 25.06 28.84 -15.89
CA LEU A 162 26.12 28.63 -16.85
C LEU A 162 26.37 29.98 -17.50
N HIS A 163 27.28 30.76 -16.93
CA HIS A 163 27.92 31.86 -17.66
C HIS A 163 28.53 31.27 -18.93
N GLN A 164 27.86 31.47 -20.07
CA GLN A 164 28.46 31.27 -21.38
C GLN A 164 29.60 32.27 -21.53
N ALA A 165 30.81 31.86 -21.14
CA ALA A 165 32.02 32.54 -21.54
C ALA A 165 32.16 32.34 -23.06
N GLY A 166 31.75 33.36 -23.81
CA GLY A 166 31.94 33.41 -25.25
C GLY A 166 33.42 33.32 -25.59
N THR A 167 33.80 32.26 -26.30
CA THR A 167 35.12 32.16 -26.93
C THR A 167 35.03 32.82 -28.30
N ARG A 168 35.74 33.94 -28.46
CA ARG A 168 36.17 34.53 -29.72
C ARG A 168 37.33 33.73 -30.32
#